data_AF-A0A0M3HH68-F1
#
_entry.id   AF-A0A0M3HH68-F1
#
_cell.length_a   1.000
_cell.length_b   1.000
_cell.length_c   1.000
_cell.angle_alpha   90.00
_cell.angle_beta   90.00
_cell.angle_gamma   90.00
#
_symmetry.space_group_name_H-M   'P 1'
#
loop_
_entity.id
_entity.type
_entity.pdbx_description
1 polymer ?
#
loop_
_entity_poly.entity_id
_entity_poly.type
_entity_poly.pdbx_seq_one_letter_code
_entity_poly.pdbx_strand_id
1 'polypeptide(L)' 'MAILTRRNDKTVVEELTNAEVSQLIKEHEEREKEQEAQQTA' A
#
# COMPACT_ATOMS: atom_id res chain seq x y z
N MET A 1 -1.71 -9.78 4.37
CA MET A 1 -0.59 -9.67 3.39
C MET A 1 0.69 -9.60 4.20
N ALA A 2 1.75 -10.34 3.86
CA ALA A 2 3.00 -10.33 4.63
C ALA A 2 4.08 -9.52 3.91
N ILE A 3 4.88 -8.77 4.67
CA ILE A 3 6.04 -8.02 4.19
C ILE A 3 7.32 -8.60 4.80
N LEU A 4 8.37 -8.64 3.97
CA LEU A 4 9.71 -9.03 4.38
C LEU A 4 10.59 -7.77 4.35
N THR A 5 11.08 -7.35 5.51
CA THR A 5 11.92 -6.16 5.61
C THR A 5 13.22 -6.48 6.35
N ARG A 6 14.26 -5.67 6.12
CA ARG A 6 15.50 -5.74 6.88
C ARG A 6 15.57 -4.54 7.83
N ARG A 7 15.58 -4.80 9.13
CA ARG A 7 15.70 -3.77 10.19
C ARG A 7 16.81 -4.16 11.14
N ASN A 8 17.75 -3.24 11.41
CA ASN A 8 18.89 -3.47 12.31
C ASN A 8 19.66 -4.77 11.99
N ASP A 9 19.98 -4.97 10.70
CA ASP A 9 20.62 -6.16 10.15
C ASP A 9 19.91 -7.50 10.36
N LYS A 10 18.66 -7.46 10.83
CA LYS A 10 17.81 -8.63 10.97
C LYS A 10 16.73 -8.62 9.91
N THR A 11 16.45 -9.80 9.39
CA THR A 11 15.28 -10.03 8.56
C THR A 11 14.06 -10.11 9.47
N VAL A 12 13.05 -9.29 9.19
CA VAL A 12 11.79 -9.20 9.92
C VAL A 12 10.66 -9.52 8.96
N VAL A 13 9.82 -10.47 9.35
CA VAL A 13 8.57 -10.80 8.66
C VAL A 13 7.43 -10.21 9.48
N GLU A 14 6.63 -9.35 8.86
CA GLU A 14 5.47 -8.73 9.49
C GLU A 14 4.23 -8.99 8.66
N GLU A 15 3.13 -9.33 9.32
CA GLU A 15 1.83 -9.37 8.69
C GLU A 15 1.17 -8.00 8.79
N LEU A 16 0.77 -7.45 7.65
CA LEU A 16 -0.04 -6.25 7.62
C LEU A 16 -1.42 -6.57 8.19
N THR A 17 -1.86 -5.72 9.10
CA THR A 17 -3.20 -5.76 9.66
C THR A 17 -4.24 -5.45 8.57
N ASN A 18 -5.47 -5.89 8.79
CA ASN A 18 -6.57 -5.57 7.88
C ASN A 18 -6.78 -4.05 7.71
N ALA A 19 -6.50 -3.26 8.74
CA ALA A 19 -6.59 -1.81 8.69
C ALA A 19 -5.54 -1.20 7.75
N GLU A 20 -4.28 -1.62 7.87
CA GLU A 20 -3.19 -1.16 6.99
C GLU A 20 -3.45 -1.56 5.54
N VAL A 21 -3.90 -2.80 5.31
CA VAL A 21 -4.27 -3.26 3.96
C VAL A 21 -5.43 -2.42 3.40
N SER A 22 -6.46 -2.13 4.19
CA SER A 22 -7.60 -1.33 3.74
C SER A 22 -7.19 0.10 3.38
N GLN A 23 -6.27 0.69 4.14
CA GLN A 23 -5.74 2.02 3.84
C GLN A 23 -4.97 2.02 2.50
N LEU A 24 -4.10 1.03 2.28
CA LEU A 24 -3.34 0.90 1.03
C LEU A 24 -4.27 0.75 -0.19
N ILE A 25 -5.36 0.00 -0.06
CA ILE A 25 -6.35 -0.15 -1.13
C ILE A 25 -7.00 1.21 -1.43
N LYS A 26 -7.45 1.92 -0.40
CA LYS A 26 -8.10 3.22 -0.56
C LYS A 26 -7.17 4.25 -1.22
N GLU A 27 -5.92 4.33 -0.79
CA GLU A 27 -4.92 5.22 -1.39
C GLU A 27 -4.67 4.89 -2.87
N HIS A 28 -4.68 3.61 -3.23
CA HIS A 28 -4.56 3.20 -4.63
C HIS A 28 -5.76 3.64 -5.45
N GLU A 29 -6.98 3.38 -4.99
CA GLU A 29 -8.23 3.76 -5.69
C GLU A 29 -8.33 5.28 -5.91
N GLU A 30 -7.96 6.08 -4.91
CA GLU A 30 -7.95 7.54 -5.03
C GLU A 30 -6.95 8.00 -6.10
N ARG A 31 -5.75 7.42 -6.12
CA ARG A 31 -4.73 7.76 -7.12
C ARG A 31 -5.14 7.38 -8.54
N GLU A 32 -5.75 6.21 -8.74
CA GLU A 32 -6.24 5.81 -10.07
C GLU A 32 -7.34 6.77 -10.54
N LYS A 33 -8.27 7.14 -9.65
CA LYS A 33 -9.33 8.11 -9.97
C LYS A 33 -8.77 9.47 -10.38
N GLU A 34 -7.73 9.95 -9.69
CA GLU A 34 -7.06 11.21 -10.06
C GLU A 34 -6.36 11.10 -11.42
N GLN A 35 -5.72 9.96 -11.70
CA GLN A 35 -5.06 9.72 -12.99
C GLN A 35 -6.07 9.63 -14.14
N GLU A 36 -7.20 8.96 -13.95
CA GLU A 36 -8.30 8.93 -14.92
C GLU A 36 -8.82 10.35 -15.18
N ALA A 37 -9.03 11.15 -14.13
CA ALA A 37 -9.46 12.53 -14.28
C ALA A 37 -8.45 13.39 -15.06
N GLN A 38 -7.14 13.16 -14.88
CA GLN A 38 -6.08 13.85 -15.62
C GLN A 38 -5.93 13.37 -17.07
N GLN A 39 -6.18 12.09 -17.36
CA GLN A 39 -6.10 11.56 -18.72
C GLN A 39 -7.31 11.91 -19.59
N THR A 40 -8.44 12.28 -18.96
CA THR A 40 -9.69 12.63 -19.66
C THR A 40 -9.86 14.15 -19.86
N ALA A 41 -8.88 14.97 -19.44
CA ALA A 41 -8.85 16.43 -19.60
C ALA A 41 -7.90 16.86 -20.74
#